data_AF-A0A919HJ53-F1
#
_entry.id   AF-A0A919HJ53-F1
#
_cell.length_a   1.000
_cell.length_b   1.000
_cell.length_c   1.000
_cell.angle_alpha   90.00
_cell.angle_beta   90.00
_cell.angle_gamma   90.00
#
_symmetry.space_group_name_H-M   'P 1'
#
loop_
_entity.id
_entity.type
_entity.pdbx_description
1 polymer ?
#
loop_
_entity_poly.entity_id
_entity_poly.type
_entity_poly.pdbx_seq_one_letter_code
_entity_poly.pdbx_strand_id
1 'polypeptide(L)'
;MHAPGMTTTTDQHGTDVYAYEDLPSLMELMTGDEKHGPAATSTLDALWVLYDRVLRVSPGTVDDPDRDRFLLSKGHGPMAYYAVLAAKGFLPAGWLPGWAPS
;
A
#
# COMPACT_ATOMS: atom_id res chain seq x y z
N MET A 1 32.60 -2.73 24.53
CA MET A 1 32.33 -3.58 23.35
C MET A 1 31.30 -4.63 23.75
N HIS A 2 30.04 -4.45 23.38
CA HIS A 2 29.02 -5.51 23.43
C HIS A 2 28.00 -5.20 22.33
N ALA A 3 27.77 -6.15 21.43
CA ALA A 3 26.90 -6.01 20.27
C ALA A 3 25.41 -5.89 20.67
N PRO A 4 24.56 -5.23 19.87
CA PRO A 4 23.12 -5.14 20.13
C PRO A 4 22.43 -6.48 19.83
N GLY A 5 21.47 -6.83 20.68
CA GLY A 5 20.61 -7.99 20.52
C GLY A 5 19.74 -7.85 19.28
N MET A 6 19.76 -8.90 18.45
CA MET A 6 18.85 -9.13 17.35
C MET A 6 17.44 -9.34 17.92
N THR A 7 16.58 -8.32 17.85
CA THR A 7 15.15 -8.51 18.07
C THR A 7 14.56 -9.01 16.76
N THR A 8 14.36 -10.32 16.67
CA THR A 8 13.55 -10.95 15.63
C THR A 8 12.12 -10.48 15.81
N THR A 9 11.71 -9.44 15.07
CA THR A 9 10.30 -9.07 14.95
C THR A 9 9.61 -10.19 14.16
N THR A 10 8.82 -10.98 14.88
CA THR A 10 7.98 -12.03 14.33
C THR A 10 7.04 -11.44 13.28
N ASP A 11 7.28 -11.79 12.01
CA ASP A 11 6.39 -11.53 10.88
C ASP A 11 5.09 -12.34 11.06
N GLN A 12 3.99 -11.66 11.40
CA GLN A 12 2.64 -12.20 11.31
C GLN A 12 1.79 -11.27 10.44
N HIS A 13 1.85 -11.40 9.12
CA HIS A 13 0.90 -10.72 8.21
C HIS A 13 0.45 -11.67 7.10
N GLY A 14 -0.16 -12.78 7.51
CA GLY A 14 -0.91 -13.65 6.61
C GLY A 14 -2.33 -13.13 6.45
N THR A 15 -2.65 -12.64 5.24
CA THR A 15 -4.02 -12.38 4.75
C THR A 15 -4.89 -11.48 5.63
N ASP A 16 -4.39 -10.31 6.03
CA ASP A 16 -5.30 -9.29 6.55
C ASP A 16 -6.24 -8.83 5.42
N VAL A 17 -7.55 -8.94 5.67
CA VAL A 17 -8.58 -8.44 4.76
C VAL A 17 -8.79 -6.97 5.11
N TYR A 18 -8.33 -6.08 4.22
CA TYR A 18 -8.50 -4.64 4.39
C TYR A 18 -9.69 -4.13 3.58
N ALA A 19 -10.49 -3.27 4.19
CA ALA A 19 -11.57 -2.53 3.59
C ALA A 19 -11.13 -1.09 3.23
N TYR A 20 -12.04 -0.32 2.63
CA TYR A 20 -11.75 1.07 2.26
C TYR A 20 -11.43 1.92 3.49
N GLU A 21 -12.08 1.62 4.61
CA GLU A 21 -11.94 2.31 5.89
C GLU A 21 -10.56 2.13 6.53
N ASP A 22 -9.82 1.10 6.14
CA ASP A 22 -8.47 0.80 6.67
C ASP A 22 -7.36 1.56 5.92
N LEU A 23 -7.67 2.15 4.76
CA LEU A 23 -6.69 2.85 3.93
C LEU A 23 -5.96 4.00 4.64
N PRO A 24 -6.61 4.83 5.49
CA PRO A 24 -5.91 5.85 6.26
C PRO A 24 -4.82 5.25 7.15
N SER A 25 -5.10 4.15 7.87
CA SER A 25 -4.11 3.49 8.73
C SER A 25 -2.95 2.89 7.94
N LEU A 26 -3.22 2.31 6.77
CA LEU A 26 -2.15 1.84 5.88
C LEU A 26 -1.28 3.01 5.37
N MET A 27 -1.88 4.16 5.11
CA MET A 27 -1.13 5.36 4.70
C MET A 27 -0.26 5.91 5.83
N GLU A 28 -0.75 5.90 7.06
CA GLU A 28 -0.02 6.34 8.26
C GLU A 28 1.29 5.55 8.47
N LEU A 29 1.32 4.27 8.08
CA LEU A 29 2.54 3.45 8.15
C LEU A 29 3.71 4.04 7.33
N MET A 30 3.43 4.76 6.24
CA MET A 30 4.46 5.35 5.36
C MET A 30 4.84 6.78 5.75
N THR A 31 4.06 7.43 6.61
CA THR A 31 4.30 8.80 7.06
C THR A 31 4.77 8.74 8.50
N GLY A 32 6.07 8.49 8.72
CA GLY A 32 6.67 8.84 10.00
C GLY A 32 6.26 10.28 10.35
N ASP A 33 5.71 10.47 11.55
CA ASP A 33 4.98 11.65 12.01
C ASP A 33 5.10 12.91 11.13
N GLU A 34 3.95 13.33 10.58
CA GLU A 34 3.65 14.64 9.98
C GLU A 34 3.60 14.82 8.43
N LYS A 35 2.39 15.25 7.99
CA LYS A 35 2.14 16.34 7.01
C LYS A 35 2.10 16.07 5.50
N HIS A 36 1.42 15.02 5.01
CA HIS A 36 0.95 14.99 3.59
C HIS A 36 -0.49 14.49 3.37
N GLY A 37 -1.41 14.82 4.28
CA GLY A 37 -2.81 14.37 4.28
C GLY A 37 -3.73 14.78 3.11
N PRO A 38 -3.57 15.92 2.40
CA PRO A 38 -4.58 16.31 1.40
C PRO A 38 -4.35 15.75 -0.01
N ALA A 39 -3.09 15.71 -0.48
CA ALA A 39 -2.78 15.36 -1.87
C ALA A 39 -3.00 13.86 -2.15
N ALA A 40 -2.58 12.99 -1.23
CA ALA A 40 -2.77 11.54 -1.36
C ALA A 40 -4.26 11.16 -1.28
N THR A 41 -5.02 11.80 -0.40
CA THR A 41 -6.47 11.55 -0.24
C THR A 41 -7.25 11.87 -1.51
N SER A 42 -6.85 12.91 -2.26
CA SER A 42 -7.55 13.32 -3.49
C SER A 42 -7.63 12.25 -4.59
N THR A 43 -6.73 11.26 -4.58
CA THR A 43 -6.70 10.17 -5.59
C THR A 43 -7.13 8.82 -5.00
N LEU A 44 -7.30 8.72 -3.68
CA LEU A 44 -7.56 7.47 -2.97
C LEU A 44 -8.85 6.80 -3.43
N ASP A 45 -9.94 7.58 -3.55
CA ASP A 45 -11.25 7.08 -3.99
C ASP A 45 -11.21 6.49 -5.39
N ALA A 46 -10.56 7.21 -6.32
CA ALA A 46 -10.43 6.76 -7.69
C ALA A 46 -9.60 5.47 -7.78
N LEU A 47 -8.49 5.40 -7.04
CA LEU A 47 -7.66 4.20 -6.99
C LEU A 47 -8.42 3.01 -6.39
N TRP A 48 -9.17 3.24 -5.32
CA TRP A 48 -9.98 2.18 -4.72
C TRP A 48 -11.00 1.63 -5.71
N VAL A 49 -11.81 2.49 -6.34
CA VAL A 49 -12.82 2.05 -7.32
C VAL A 49 -12.17 1.33 -8.50
N LEU A 50 -11.03 1.83 -8.99
CA LEU A 50 -10.31 1.19 -10.08
C LEU A 50 -9.91 -0.24 -9.73
N TYR A 51 -9.26 -0.45 -8.59
CA TYR A 51 -8.78 -1.77 -8.18
C TYR A 51 -9.86 -2.69 -7.60
N ASP A 52 -10.95 -2.14 -7.08
CA ASP A 52 -12.05 -2.91 -6.50
C ASP A 52 -13.07 -3.37 -7.54
N ARG A 53 -13.30 -2.58 -8.59
CA ARG A 53 -14.48 -2.77 -9.46
C ARG A 53 -14.22 -2.68 -10.96
N VAL A 54 -13.16 -2.01 -11.39
CA VAL A 54 -12.97 -1.66 -12.81
C VAL A 54 -11.88 -2.51 -13.45
N LEU A 55 -10.70 -2.54 -12.86
CA LEU A 55 -9.54 -3.20 -13.44
C LEU A 55 -9.69 -4.72 -13.34
N ARG A 56 -9.52 -5.39 -14.48
CA ARG A 56 -9.41 -6.85 -14.55
C ARG A 56 -8.01 -7.29 -14.13
N VAL A 57 -7.71 -7.18 -12.84
CA VAL A 57 -6.44 -7.61 -12.25
C VAL A 57 -6.63 -8.00 -10.78
N SER A 58 -5.91 -9.03 -10.36
CA SER A 58 -5.82 -9.50 -8.98
C SER A 58 -4.39 -9.99 -8.72
N PRO A 59 -3.99 -10.21 -7.45
CA PRO A 59 -2.67 -10.76 -7.15
C PRO A 59 -2.37 -12.08 -7.89
N GLY A 60 -3.39 -12.92 -8.10
CA GLY A 60 -3.25 -14.19 -8.82
C GLY A 60 -3.25 -14.07 -10.35
N THR A 61 -3.54 -12.88 -10.90
CA THR A 61 -3.64 -12.65 -12.35
C THR A 61 -2.71 -11.54 -12.85
N VAL A 62 -1.68 -11.19 -12.07
CA VAL A 62 -0.70 -10.15 -12.42
C VAL A 62 0.12 -10.47 -13.67
N ASP A 63 0.28 -11.75 -14.01
CA ASP A 63 1.03 -12.17 -15.20
C ASP A 63 0.13 -12.43 -16.42
N ASP A 64 -1.20 -12.27 -16.28
CA ASP A 64 -2.12 -12.40 -17.40
C ASP A 64 -1.78 -11.33 -18.46
N PRO A 65 -1.47 -11.73 -19.71
CA PRO A 65 -1.14 -10.79 -20.78
C PRO A 65 -2.29 -9.85 -21.14
N ASP A 66 -3.54 -10.27 -20.90
CA ASP A 66 -4.75 -9.53 -21.25
C ASP A 66 -5.27 -8.67 -20.09
N ARG A 67 -4.64 -8.69 -18.91
CA ARG A 67 -5.08 -7.86 -17.77
C ARG A 67 -5.04 -6.37 -18.09
N ASP A 68 -5.87 -5.61 -17.41
CA ASP A 68 -5.79 -4.15 -17.47
C ASP A 68 -4.50 -3.66 -16.79
N ARG A 69 -3.89 -2.63 -17.38
CA ARG A 69 -2.67 -2.00 -16.84
C ARG A 69 -2.98 -0.59 -16.37
N PHE A 70 -2.61 -0.30 -15.14
CA PHE A 70 -2.74 1.03 -14.56
C PHE A 70 -1.36 1.70 -14.46
N LEU A 71 -1.25 2.94 -14.95
CA LEU A 71 -0.03 3.75 -14.85
C LEU A 71 -0.35 5.08 -14.18
N LEU A 72 0.28 5.34 -13.03
CA LEU A 72 0.13 6.59 -12.29
C LEU A 72 1.20 7.60 -12.74
N SER A 73 0.82 8.58 -13.56
CA SER A 73 1.76 9.60 -14.08
C SER A 73 2.08 10.74 -13.10
N LYS A 74 1.45 10.78 -11.92
CA LYS A 74 1.69 11.83 -10.90
C LYS A 74 2.74 11.35 -9.89
N GLY A 75 3.88 12.05 -9.82
CA GLY A 75 5.00 11.73 -8.92
C GLY A 75 4.84 12.16 -7.46
N HIS A 76 3.75 12.82 -7.09
CA HIS A 76 3.48 13.27 -5.72
C HIS A 76 2.22 12.60 -5.19
N GLY A 77 2.41 11.53 -4.41
CA GLY A 77 1.34 10.78 -3.74
C GLY A 77 1.32 9.27 -4.01
N PRO A 78 2.44 8.54 -4.16
CA PRO A 78 2.39 7.10 -4.36
C PRO A 78 1.84 6.35 -3.14
N MET A 79 1.73 7.00 -1.98
CA MET A 79 1.21 6.40 -0.74
C MET A 79 -0.23 5.88 -0.88
N ALA A 80 -1.15 6.67 -1.45
CA ALA A 80 -2.52 6.21 -1.68
C ALA A 80 -2.56 4.99 -2.60
N TYR A 81 -1.65 4.95 -3.58
CA TYR A 81 -1.53 3.82 -4.48
C TYR A 81 -0.98 2.57 -3.77
N TYR A 82 0.08 2.72 -2.98
CA TYR A 82 0.65 1.63 -2.20
C TYR A 82 -0.31 1.10 -1.13
N ALA A 83 -1.07 1.97 -0.46
CA ALA A 83 -2.10 1.57 0.49
C ALA A 83 -3.18 0.71 -0.20
N VAL A 84 -3.66 1.11 -1.39
CA VAL A 84 -4.63 0.30 -2.16
C VAL A 84 -4.03 -1.03 -2.61
N LEU A 85 -2.77 -1.05 -3.08
CA LEU A 85 -2.10 -2.29 -3.47
C LEU A 85 -1.92 -3.24 -2.28
N ALA A 86 -1.55 -2.72 -1.11
CA ALA A 86 -1.47 -3.51 0.12
C ALA A 86 -2.85 -4.04 0.54
N ALA A 87 -3.87 -3.17 0.54
CA ALA A 87 -5.24 -3.54 0.88
C ALA A 87 -5.81 -4.63 -0.03
N LYS A 88 -5.45 -4.60 -1.32
CA LYS A 88 -5.88 -5.59 -2.32
C LYS A 88 -4.96 -6.82 -2.41
N GLY A 89 -3.95 -6.92 -1.54
CA GLY A 89 -3.06 -8.08 -1.44
C GLY A 89 -2.01 -8.18 -2.56
N PHE A 90 -1.76 -7.11 -3.31
CA PHE A 90 -0.66 -7.06 -4.27
C PHE A 90 0.70 -6.87 -3.59
N LEU A 91 0.71 -6.30 -2.40
CA LEU A 91 1.91 -6.03 -1.60
C LEU A 91 1.65 -6.42 -0.14
N PRO A 92 2.64 -6.94 0.59
CA PRO A 92 2.52 -7.09 2.04
C PRO A 92 2.40 -5.74 2.72
N ALA A 93 1.40 -5.56 3.60
CA ALA A 93 1.23 -4.33 4.38
C ALA A 93 2.46 -4.01 5.25
N GLY A 94 3.16 -5.04 5.74
CA GLY A 94 4.42 -4.90 6.49
C GLY A 94 5.57 -4.25 5.71
N TRP A 95 5.46 -4.08 4.38
CA TRP A 95 6.45 -3.35 3.60
C TRP A 95 6.29 -1.82 3.71
N LEU A 96 5.09 -1.34 4.03
CA LEU A 96 4.74 0.08 4.04
C LEU A 96 5.62 0.90 5.02
N PRO A 97 5.93 0.45 6.25
CA PRO A 97 6.83 1.19 7.15
C PRO A 97 8.23 1.43 6.59
N GLY A 98 8.74 0.55 5.72
CA GLY A 98 10.06 0.68 5.12
C GLY A 98 10.15 1.74 4.02
N TRP A 99 9.03 2.38 3.65
CA TRP A 99 8.94 3.37 2.59
C TRP A 99 8.76 4.80 3.09
N ALA A 100 8.73 4.99 4.41
CA ALA A 100 8.82 6.31 5.00
C ALA A 100 10.21 6.93 4.74
N PRO A 101 10.30 8.24 4.44
CA PRO A 101 11.58 8.92 4.37
C PRO A 101 12.26 8.87 5.75
N SER A 102 13.49 8.36 5.77
CA SER A 102 14.36 8.29 6.95
C SER A 102 14.80 9.65 7.48
#